data_AF-A0A1I5R3Y5-F1
#
_entry.id   AF-A0A1I5R3Y5-F1
#
_cell.length_a   1.000
_cell.length_b   1.000
_cell.length_c   1.000
_cell.angle_alpha   90.00
_cell.angle_beta   90.00
_cell.angle_gamma   90.00
#
_symmetry.space_group_name_H-M   'P 1'
#
loop_
_entity.id
_entity.type
_entity.pdbx_description
1 polymer ?
#
loop_
_entity_poly.entity_id
_entity_poly.type
_entity_poly.pdbx_seq_one_letter_code
_entity_poly.pdbx_strand_id
1 'polypeptide(L)'
;MKTFRLVSLFLLPAEKKGIASYRVPLQEGLIINREERDKSWLIEAVLPQSEEETFRRKMETQEQMVLEVIITDTHNDPALMTGLVRRIVPLEQRISVMFDAVMAAGKDDVSNLILEQLIEEGYSGHDMLSEFYERKQDQGKWSKEAAARIYKQLESAEN
;
A
#
# COMPACT_ATOMS: atom_id res chain seq x y z
N MET A 1 -0.64 20.08 -7.64
CA MET A 1 -0.90 19.40 -6.36
C MET A 1 -2.38 19.05 -6.26
N LYS A 2 -2.70 17.81 -5.89
CA LYS A 2 -4.08 17.36 -5.65
C LYS A 2 -4.18 16.73 -4.27
N THR A 3 -5.24 17.07 -3.56
CA THR A 3 -5.46 16.63 -2.18
C THR A 3 -6.72 15.79 -2.12
N PHE A 4 -6.63 14.65 -1.45
CA PHE A 4 -7.71 13.69 -1.33
C PHE A 4 -7.86 13.22 0.11
N ARG A 5 -9.07 12.76 0.45
CA ARG A 5 -9.31 12.06 1.71
C ARG A 5 -8.66 10.67 1.66
N LEU A 6 -7.89 10.32 2.68
CA LEU A 6 -7.45 8.94 2.89
C LEU A 6 -8.51 8.22 3.71
N VAL A 7 -9.01 7.10 3.19
CA VAL A 7 -10.14 6.38 3.78
C VAL A 7 -9.68 5.12 4.50
N SER A 8 -8.62 4.49 4.00
CA SER A 8 -8.01 3.32 4.61
C SER A 8 -6.50 3.31 4.37
N LEU A 9 -5.78 2.76 5.35
CA LEU A 9 -4.34 2.52 5.31
C LEU A 9 -4.04 1.15 5.90
N PHE A 10 -3.34 0.30 5.15
CA PHE A 10 -2.75 -0.92 5.67
C PHE A 10 -1.23 -0.88 5.49
N LEU A 11 -0.53 -1.48 6.45
CA LEU A 11 0.86 -1.90 6.27
C LEU A 11 0.85 -3.34 5.78
N LEU A 12 1.64 -3.64 4.76
CA LEU A 12 1.77 -4.98 4.20
C LEU A 12 3.18 -5.53 4.46
N PRO A 13 3.58 -5.84 5.72
CA PRO A 13 4.96 -6.22 6.01
C PRO A 13 5.32 -7.60 5.43
N ALA A 14 6.56 -7.72 4.95
CA ALA A 14 7.15 -9.01 4.61
C ALA A 14 7.53 -9.79 5.87
N GLU A 15 6.96 -10.98 6.03
CA GLU A 15 7.25 -11.90 7.12
C GLU A 15 7.74 -13.25 6.58
N LYS A 16 8.26 -14.11 7.46
CA LYS A 16 8.79 -15.44 7.09
C LYS A 16 7.79 -16.33 6.33
N LYS A 17 6.48 -16.11 6.52
CA LYS A 17 5.40 -16.91 5.92
C LYS A 17 4.70 -16.19 4.74
N GLY A 18 5.24 -15.08 4.26
CA GLY A 18 4.66 -14.27 3.18
C GLY A 18 4.32 -12.85 3.62
N ILE A 19 3.39 -12.20 2.93
CA ILE A 19 2.98 -10.83 3.24
C ILE A 19 1.83 -10.84 4.26
N ALA A 20 2.09 -10.30 5.44
CA ALA A 20 1.05 -10.03 6.42
C ALA A 20 0.29 -8.74 6.07
N SER A 21 -0.87 -8.54 6.68
CA SER A 21 -1.66 -7.32 6.51
C SER A 21 -2.02 -6.78 7.88
N TYR A 22 -1.62 -5.54 8.12
CA TYR A 22 -1.91 -4.82 9.35
C TYR A 22 -2.78 -3.61 9.00
N ARG A 23 -4.04 -3.62 9.45
CA ARG A 23 -4.93 -2.47 9.29
C ARG A 23 -4.53 -1.39 10.28
N VAL A 24 -4.12 -0.23 9.77
CA VAL A 24 -3.83 0.91 10.63
C VAL A 24 -5.16 1.47 11.16
N PRO A 25 -5.31 1.71 12.48
CA PRO A 25 -6.53 2.23 13.07
C PRO A 25 -6.71 3.73 12.77
N LEU A 26 -6.94 4.07 11.50
CA LEU A 26 -7.06 5.42 10.99
C LEU A 26 -8.30 6.12 11.56
N GLN A 27 -8.09 7.24 12.27
CA GLN A 27 -9.18 8.08 12.77
C GLN A 27 -9.51 9.21 11.78
N GLU A 28 -8.47 9.83 11.22
CA GLU A 28 -8.58 10.83 10.14
C GLU A 28 -7.39 10.64 9.20
N GLY A 29 -7.57 10.97 7.91
CA GLY A 29 -6.51 10.76 6.94
C GLY A 29 -6.59 11.70 5.74
N LEU A 30 -5.42 12.15 5.32
CA LEU A 30 -5.19 13.00 4.15
C LEU A 30 -4.11 12.37 3.28
N ILE A 31 -4.28 12.43 1.98
CA ILE A 31 -3.25 12.02 1.03
C ILE A 31 -3.14 13.05 -0.09
N ILE A 32 -1.91 13.47 -0.38
CA ILE A 32 -1.59 14.53 -1.32
C ILE A 32 -0.72 13.96 -2.42
N ASN A 33 -1.19 14.09 -3.67
CA ASN A 33 -0.37 13.92 -4.84
C ASN A 33 0.41 15.21 -5.07
N ARG A 34 1.74 15.16 -4.93
CA ARG A 34 2.60 16.33 -5.14
C ARG A 34 2.77 16.68 -6.62
N GLU A 35 2.39 15.78 -7.52
CA GLU A 35 2.53 15.92 -8.99
C GLU A 35 3.99 16.19 -9.41
N GLU A 36 4.93 15.68 -8.62
CA GLU A 36 6.37 15.70 -8.90
C GLU A 36 6.74 14.58 -9.88
N ARG A 37 7.93 14.67 -10.51
CA ARG A 37 8.37 13.74 -11.56
C ARG A 37 8.55 12.29 -11.06
N ASP A 38 8.79 12.12 -9.78
CA ASP A 38 9.07 10.85 -9.09
C ASP A 38 7.80 10.15 -8.56
N LYS A 39 6.61 10.58 -8.96
CA LYS A 39 5.32 10.02 -8.47
C LYS A 39 5.21 10.08 -6.95
N SER A 40 5.67 11.18 -6.38
CA SER A 40 5.77 11.44 -4.95
C SER A 40 4.44 11.85 -4.32
N TRP A 41 4.14 11.26 -3.18
CA TRP A 41 2.93 11.46 -2.38
C TRP A 41 3.30 11.79 -0.95
N LEU A 42 2.42 12.54 -0.28
CA LEU A 42 2.48 12.77 1.15
C LEU A 42 1.21 12.21 1.77
N ILE A 43 1.36 11.36 2.78
CA ILE A 43 0.24 10.81 3.55
C ILE A 43 0.31 11.37 4.95
N GLU A 44 -0.82 11.82 5.48
CA GLU A 44 -0.99 12.16 6.88
C GLU A 44 -2.11 11.29 7.47
N ALA A 45 -1.80 10.58 8.54
CA ALA A 45 -2.71 9.68 9.22
C ALA A 45 -2.78 10.04 10.70
N VAL A 46 -3.98 10.38 11.18
CA VAL A 46 -4.24 10.60 12.60
C VAL A 46 -4.65 9.29 13.24
N LEU A 47 -3.89 8.86 14.23
CA LEU A 47 -3.96 7.55 14.86
C LEU A 47 -4.11 7.66 16.38
N PRO A 48 -4.65 6.62 17.05
CA PRO A 48 -4.58 6.49 18.50
C PRO A 48 -3.13 6.50 19.00
N GLN A 49 -2.92 7.01 20.21
CA GLN A 49 -1.59 7.07 20.81
C GLN A 49 -0.93 5.68 21.02
N SER A 50 -1.73 4.60 21.06
CA SER A 50 -1.21 3.23 21.12
C SER A 50 -0.31 2.85 19.93
N GLU A 51 -0.43 3.54 18.80
CA GLU A 51 0.37 3.28 17.60
C GLU A 51 1.76 3.96 17.64
N GLU A 52 2.02 4.82 18.64
CA GLU A 52 3.21 5.68 18.66
C GLU A 52 4.51 4.87 18.64
N GLU A 53 4.64 3.84 19.48
CA GLU A 53 5.83 3.00 19.53
C GLU A 53 6.07 2.27 18.20
N THR A 54 5.00 1.78 17.56
CA THR A 54 5.08 1.08 16.28
C THR A 54 5.65 1.98 15.19
N PHE A 55 5.11 3.18 15.01
CA PHE A 55 5.59 4.09 13.97
C PHE A 55 6.91 4.78 14.32
N ARG A 56 7.16 5.03 15.62
CA ARG A 56 8.43 5.60 16.07
C ARG A 56 9.60 4.69 15.75
N ARG A 57 9.47 3.39 16.04
CA ARG A 57 10.48 2.39 15.66
C ARG A 57 10.75 2.41 14.16
N LYS A 58 9.69 2.42 13.34
CA LYS A 58 9.79 2.45 11.87
C LYS A 58 10.47 3.71 11.34
N MET A 59 10.20 4.85 11.97
CA MET A 59 10.86 6.13 11.67
C MET A 59 12.35 6.09 12.02
N GLU A 60 12.68 5.62 13.22
CA GLU A 60 14.06 5.55 13.72
C GLU A 60 14.94 4.59 12.89
N THR A 61 14.36 3.48 12.42
CA THR A 61 15.06 2.52 11.56
C THR A 61 15.00 2.86 10.08
N GLN A 62 14.32 3.95 9.69
CA GLN A 62 14.01 4.28 8.29
C GLN A 62 13.49 3.07 7.51
N GLU A 63 12.57 2.31 8.12
CA GLU A 63 12.06 1.06 7.54
C GLU A 63 11.21 1.36 6.29
N GLN A 64 11.68 0.90 5.13
CA GLN A 64 10.90 0.97 3.88
C GLN A 64 9.69 0.03 3.98
N MET A 65 8.50 0.60 3.88
CA MET A 65 7.25 -0.16 3.99
C MET A 65 6.52 -0.23 2.66
N VAL A 66 5.71 -1.28 2.48
CA VAL A 66 4.63 -1.28 1.49
C VAL A 66 3.33 -0.90 2.18
N LEU A 67 2.69 0.13 1.66
CA LEU A 67 1.43 0.70 2.12
C LEU A 67 0.34 0.37 1.11
N GLU A 68 -0.82 -0.05 1.60
CA GLU A 68 -2.05 -0.10 0.79
C GLU A 68 -2.97 1.04 1.23
N VAL A 69 -3.38 1.87 0.28
CA VAL A 69 -4.22 3.04 0.54
C VAL A 69 -5.51 2.99 -0.27
N ILE A 70 -6.63 3.35 0.36
CA ILE A 70 -7.89 3.60 -0.32
C ILE A 70 -8.18 5.10 -0.26
N ILE A 71 -8.33 5.72 -1.43
CA ILE A 71 -8.39 7.17 -1.60
C ILE A 71 -9.82 7.58 -1.97
N THR A 72 -10.32 8.64 -1.35
CA THR A 72 -11.63 9.28 -1.58
C THR A 72 -12.86 8.47 -1.17
N ASP A 73 -13.02 7.23 -1.64
CA ASP A 73 -14.21 6.38 -1.41
C ASP A 73 -13.79 4.95 -1.06
N THR A 74 -14.49 4.30 -0.11
CA THR A 74 -14.22 2.92 0.33
C THR A 74 -14.39 1.88 -0.77
N HIS A 75 -15.17 2.17 -1.82
CA HIS A 75 -15.41 1.24 -2.92
C HIS A 75 -14.36 1.35 -4.03
N ASN A 76 -13.41 2.29 -3.90
CA ASN A 76 -12.33 2.41 -4.87
C ASN A 76 -11.33 1.27 -4.70
N ASP A 77 -10.73 0.88 -5.82
CA ASP A 77 -9.62 -0.07 -5.80
C ASP A 77 -8.45 0.51 -4.99
N PRO A 78 -7.80 -0.31 -4.15
CA PRO A 78 -6.64 0.12 -3.40
C PRO A 78 -5.47 0.47 -4.33
N ALA A 79 -4.62 1.39 -3.87
CA ALA A 79 -3.33 1.68 -4.48
C ALA A 79 -2.21 1.20 -3.55
N LEU A 80 -1.16 0.62 -4.12
CA LEU A 80 0.04 0.23 -3.41
C LEU A 80 1.12 1.28 -3.57
N MET A 81 1.72 1.66 -2.45
CA MET A 81 2.79 2.62 -2.36
C MET A 81 3.95 2.02 -1.57
N THR A 82 5.16 2.45 -1.87
CA THR A 82 6.26 2.30 -0.93
C THR A 82 6.39 3.59 -0.14
N GLY A 83 6.80 3.53 1.12
CA GLY A 83 6.92 4.75 1.92
C GLY A 83 7.72 4.59 3.20
N LEU A 84 8.14 5.74 3.72
CA LEU A 84 8.88 5.91 4.96
C LEU A 84 8.10 6.81 5.89
N VAL A 85 8.21 6.57 7.20
CA VAL A 85 7.71 7.53 8.19
C VAL A 85 8.61 8.75 8.15
N ARG A 86 8.04 9.89 7.75
CA ARG A 86 8.73 11.19 7.69
C ARG A 86 8.80 11.85 9.04
N ARG A 87 7.66 11.85 9.75
CA ARG A 87 7.50 12.58 11.02
C ARG A 87 6.34 12.03 11.81
N ILE A 88 6.47 12.07 13.13
CA ILE A 88 5.37 11.86 14.07
C ILE A 88 5.18 13.15 14.86
N VAL A 89 3.95 13.63 14.92
CA VAL A 89 3.55 14.82 15.66
C VAL A 89 2.58 14.39 16.77
N PRO A 90 2.96 14.52 18.05
CA PRO A 90 2.04 14.29 19.15
C PRO A 90 0.87 15.28 19.09
N LEU A 91 -0.33 14.78 19.30
CA LEU A 91 -1.55 15.55 19.57
C LEU A 91 -1.98 15.26 21.02
N GLU A 92 -3.07 15.85 21.51
CA GLU A 92 -3.47 15.68 22.92
C GLU A 92 -3.65 14.20 23.35
N GLN A 93 -4.41 13.41 22.58
CA GLN A 93 -4.69 11.99 22.89
C GLN A 93 -4.45 11.08 21.67
N ARG A 94 -3.75 11.61 20.67
CA ARG A 94 -3.59 11.03 19.34
C ARG A 94 -2.18 11.34 18.84
N ILE A 95 -1.82 10.75 17.73
CA ILE A 95 -0.62 11.12 16.96
C ILE A 95 -1.00 11.40 15.52
N SER A 96 -0.34 12.37 14.89
CA SER A 96 -0.31 12.49 13.43
C SER A 96 0.98 11.85 12.92
N VAL A 97 0.85 10.87 12.04
CA VAL A 97 1.97 10.20 11.37
C VAL A 97 1.99 10.63 9.92
N MET A 98 3.11 11.20 9.49
CA MET A 98 3.34 11.64 8.13
C MET A 98 4.25 10.65 7.41
N PHE A 99 3.91 10.30 6.17
CA PHE A 99 4.71 9.41 5.33
C PHE A 99 5.09 10.11 4.02
N ASP A 100 6.36 10.03 3.66
CA ASP A 100 6.79 10.26 2.28
C ASP A 100 6.60 8.93 1.54
N ALA A 101 5.81 8.94 0.46
CA ALA A 101 5.43 7.74 -0.26
C ALA A 101 5.59 7.90 -1.77
N VAL A 102 5.80 6.79 -2.47
CA VAL A 102 5.90 6.72 -3.93
C VAL A 102 4.94 5.64 -4.43
N MET A 103 4.21 5.94 -5.49
CA MET A 103 3.29 4.98 -6.09
C MET A 103 4.05 3.80 -6.70
N ALA A 104 3.77 2.59 -6.22
CA ALA A 104 4.47 1.37 -6.59
C ALA A 104 3.64 0.48 -7.53
N ALA A 105 2.33 0.36 -7.26
CA ALA A 105 1.40 -0.34 -8.14
C ALA A 105 -0.02 0.22 -8.00
N GLY A 106 -0.72 0.38 -9.12
CA GLY A 106 -2.14 0.71 -9.18
C GLY A 106 -3.01 -0.46 -9.66
N LYS A 107 -4.27 -0.17 -9.93
CA LYS A 107 -5.27 -1.13 -10.45
C LYS A 107 -4.80 -1.86 -11.71
N ASP A 108 -4.17 -1.13 -12.63
CA ASP A 108 -3.73 -1.69 -13.91
C ASP A 108 -2.55 -2.65 -13.71
N ASP A 109 -1.62 -2.32 -12.82
CA ASP A 109 -0.49 -3.19 -12.46
C ASP A 109 -0.97 -4.49 -11.82
N VAL A 110 -1.96 -4.41 -10.91
CA VAL A 110 -2.60 -5.60 -10.32
C VAL A 110 -3.33 -6.42 -11.39
N SER A 111 -4.02 -5.76 -12.33
CA SER A 111 -4.68 -6.48 -13.42
C SER A 111 -3.68 -7.21 -14.32
N ASN A 112 -2.53 -6.60 -14.61
CA ASN A 112 -1.45 -7.23 -15.37
C ASN A 112 -0.85 -8.43 -14.62
N LEU A 113 -0.63 -8.30 -13.31
CA LEU A 113 -0.19 -9.38 -12.44
C LEU A 113 -1.12 -10.61 -12.52
N ILE A 114 -2.44 -10.38 -12.45
CA ILE A 114 -3.43 -11.45 -12.58
C ILE A 114 -3.31 -12.14 -13.93
N LEU A 115 -3.23 -11.36 -15.01
CA LEU A 115 -3.14 -11.90 -16.37
C LEU A 115 -1.86 -12.70 -16.60
N GLU A 116 -0.71 -12.22 -16.13
CA GLU A 116 0.56 -12.95 -16.21
C GLU A 116 0.44 -14.33 -15.55
N GLN A 117 -0.11 -14.39 -14.33
CA GLN A 117 -0.28 -15.65 -13.62
C GLN A 117 -1.24 -16.61 -14.33
N LEU A 118 -2.33 -16.09 -14.92
CA LEU A 118 -3.26 -16.91 -15.71
C LEU A 118 -2.59 -17.52 -16.95
N ILE A 119 -1.73 -16.76 -17.62
CA ILE A 119 -0.95 -17.25 -18.77
C ILE A 119 0.01 -18.35 -18.32
N GLU A 120 0.73 -18.14 -17.21
CA GLU A 120 1.67 -19.12 -16.64
C GLU A 120 0.97 -20.43 -16.23
N GLU A 121 -0.25 -20.34 -15.74
CA GLU A 121 -1.09 -21.49 -15.38
C GLU A 121 -1.78 -22.15 -16.59
N GLY A 122 -1.62 -21.58 -17.79
CA GLY A 122 -2.11 -22.15 -19.06
C GLY A 122 -3.56 -21.84 -19.39
N TYR A 123 -4.20 -20.89 -18.70
CA TYR A 123 -5.55 -20.44 -19.05
C TYR A 123 -5.56 -19.76 -20.42
N SER A 124 -6.62 -19.99 -21.20
CA SER A 124 -6.79 -19.37 -22.51
C SER A 124 -8.26 -19.19 -22.87
N GLY A 125 -8.55 -18.37 -23.89
CA GLY A 125 -9.91 -18.19 -24.41
C GLY A 125 -10.91 -17.65 -23.37
N HIS A 126 -12.12 -18.21 -23.36
CA HIS A 126 -13.20 -17.80 -22.46
C HIS A 126 -12.94 -18.20 -21.00
N ASP A 127 -12.20 -19.28 -20.79
CA ASP A 127 -11.87 -19.76 -19.44
C ASP A 127 -10.94 -18.76 -18.74
N MET A 128 -9.99 -18.17 -19.48
CA MET A 128 -9.13 -17.09 -18.97
C MET A 128 -9.93 -15.86 -18.53
N LEU A 129 -10.91 -15.44 -19.34
CA LEU A 129 -11.74 -14.28 -19.00
C LEU A 129 -12.57 -14.54 -17.73
N SER A 130 -13.16 -15.73 -17.63
CA SER A 130 -13.97 -16.12 -16.48
C SER A 130 -13.12 -16.13 -15.20
N GLU A 131 -11.95 -16.78 -15.26
CA GLU A 131 -11.01 -16.86 -14.15
C GLU A 131 -10.45 -15.49 -13.78
N PHE A 132 -10.16 -14.62 -14.75
CA PHE A 132 -9.70 -13.25 -14.50
C PHE A 132 -10.72 -12.45 -13.67
N TYR A 133 -12.01 -12.51 -14.02
CA TYR A 133 -13.05 -11.80 -13.28
C TYR A 133 -13.25 -12.36 -11.88
N GLU A 134 -13.14 -13.68 -11.71
CA GLU A 134 -13.22 -14.32 -10.39
C GLU A 134 -12.05 -13.89 -9.51
N ARG A 135 -10.81 -14.00 -10.00
CA ARG A 135 -9.62 -13.63 -9.25
C ARG A 135 -9.58 -12.15 -8.91
N LYS A 136 -10.07 -11.27 -9.78
CA LYS A 136 -10.13 -9.83 -9.51
C LYS A 136 -10.99 -9.47 -8.29
N GLN A 137 -11.90 -10.34 -7.86
CA GLN A 137 -12.70 -10.10 -6.65
C GLN A 137 -11.89 -10.26 -5.36
N ASP A 138 -10.81 -11.04 -5.36
CA ASP A 138 -9.95 -11.24 -4.20
C ASP A 138 -8.84 -10.18 -4.12
N GLN A 139 -9.24 -8.93 -3.94
CA GLN A 139 -8.32 -7.80 -3.86
C GLN A 139 -7.24 -8.01 -2.79
N GLY A 140 -7.60 -8.58 -1.64
CA GLY A 140 -6.66 -8.81 -0.54
C GLY A 140 -5.52 -9.78 -0.88
N LYS A 141 -5.82 -10.86 -1.62
CA LYS A 141 -4.78 -11.77 -2.12
C LYS A 141 -3.85 -11.06 -3.10
N TRP A 142 -4.40 -10.30 -4.05
CA TRP A 142 -3.59 -9.67 -5.09
C TRP A 142 -2.75 -8.50 -4.59
N SER A 143 -3.25 -7.76 -3.61
CA SER A 143 -2.45 -6.76 -2.92
C SER A 143 -1.24 -7.37 -2.21
N LYS A 144 -1.41 -8.54 -1.58
CA LYS A 144 -0.28 -9.27 -0.96
C LYS A 144 0.70 -9.79 -2.00
N GLU A 145 0.23 -10.33 -3.12
CA GLU A 145 1.11 -10.80 -4.20
C GLU A 145 1.89 -9.64 -4.84
N ALA A 146 1.22 -8.52 -5.11
CA ALA A 146 1.88 -7.31 -5.61
C ALA A 146 2.88 -6.74 -4.60
N ALA A 147 2.55 -6.72 -3.29
CA ALA A 147 3.49 -6.34 -2.24
C ALA A 147 4.72 -7.26 -2.21
N ALA A 148 4.55 -8.58 -2.38
CA ALA A 148 5.67 -9.52 -2.45
C ALA A 148 6.60 -9.21 -3.62
N ARG A 149 6.06 -8.85 -4.79
CA ARG A 149 6.86 -8.40 -5.93
C ARG A 149 7.60 -7.09 -5.65
N ILE A 150 6.94 -6.14 -4.98
CA ILE A 150 7.55 -4.85 -4.59
C ILE A 150 8.73 -5.10 -3.64
N TYR A 151 8.60 -5.94 -2.62
CA TYR A 151 9.72 -6.26 -1.72
C TYR A 151 10.90 -6.90 -2.45
N LYS A 152 10.66 -7.86 -3.35
CA LYS A 152 11.72 -8.45 -4.17
C LYS A 152 12.47 -7.40 -5.00
N GLN A 153 11.75 -6.40 -5.54
CA GLN A 153 12.36 -5.30 -6.29
C GLN A 153 13.21 -4.40 -5.38
N LEU A 154 12.73 -4.08 -4.18
CA LEU A 154 13.48 -3.30 -3.20
C LEU A 154 14.80 -3.99 -2.81
N GLU A 155 14.77 -5.29 -2.50
CA GLU A 155 15.97 -6.09 -2.19
C GLU A 155 16.96 -6.14 -3.36
N SER A 156 16.47 -6.16 -4.60
CA SER A 156 17.32 -6.16 -5.80
C SER A 156 17.98 -4.81 -6.11
N ALA A 157 17.40 -3.70 -5.63
CA ALA A 157 17.95 -2.36 -5.84
C ALA A 157 19.02 -1.97 -4.81
N GLU A 158 19.09 -2.69 -3.69
CA GLU A 158 20.09 -2.51 -2.63
C GLU A 158 21.38 -3.33 -2.87
N ASN A 159 21.40 -4.23 -3.85
CA ASN A 159 22.56 -5.05 -4.28
C ASN A 159 23.16 -4.58 -5.59
#